data_AF-A0A2A5Y337-F1
#
_entry.id   AF-A0A2A5Y337-F1
#
_cell.length_a   1.000
_cell.length_b   1.000
_cell.length_c   1.000
_cell.angle_alpha   90.00
_cell.angle_beta   90.00
_cell.angle_gamma   90.00
#
_symmetry.space_group_name_H-M   'P 1'
#
loop_
_entity.id
_entity.type
_entity.pdbx_description
1 polymer ?
#
loop_
_entity_poly.entity_id
_entity_poly.type
_entity_poly.pdbx_seq_one_letter_code
_entity_poly.pdbx_strand_id
1 'polypeptide(L)' 'MDTVLVGGAVFLLAGGAIFLAIDKVGKSEMPERTKRLITYALMGGLIVLTIGIFHWHRAVWLAEHAAA' A
#
# COMPACT_ATOMS: atom_id res chain seq x y z
N MET A 1 -15.78 11.23 -8.41
CA MET A 1 -14.40 11.73 -8.10
C MET A 1 -13.41 10.75 -8.73
N ASP A 2 -12.26 11.16 -9.30
CA ASP A 2 -11.29 10.23 -9.93
C ASP A 2 -10.56 9.37 -8.90
N THR A 3 -11.30 8.46 -8.28
CA THR A 3 -10.84 7.52 -7.25
C THR A 3 -9.76 6.58 -7.79
N VAL A 4 -9.72 6.37 -9.10
CA VAL A 4 -8.66 5.63 -9.79
C VAL A 4 -7.33 6.37 -9.71
N LEU A 5 -7.31 7.69 -10.01
CA LEU A 5 -6.10 8.50 -9.92
C LEU A 5 -5.62 8.67 -8.48
N VAL A 6 -6.55 8.89 -7.55
CA VAL A 6 -6.23 9.01 -6.12
C VAL A 6 -5.72 7.68 -5.55
N GLY A 7 -6.39 6.56 -5.85
CA GLY A 7 -5.96 5.23 -5.43
C GLY A 7 -4.60 4.85 -6.01
N GLY A 8 -4.39 5.08 -7.31
CA GLY A 8 -3.11 4.86 -7.98
C GLY A 8 -1.97 5.71 -7.39
N ALA A 9 -2.22 6.99 -7.12
CA ALA A 9 -1.23 7.87 -6.50
C ALA A 9 -0.85 7.41 -5.08
N VAL A 10 -1.83 7.01 -4.27
CA VAL A 10 -1.58 6.45 -2.92
C VAL A 10 -0.77 5.16 -3.00
N PHE A 11 -1.07 4.27 -3.95
CA PHE A 11 -0.29 3.04 -4.16
C PHE A 11 1.16 3.33 -4.54
N LEU A 12 1.40 4.27 -5.46
CA LEU A 12 2.75 4.66 -5.89
C LEU A 12 3.55 5.28 -4.74
N LEU A 13 2.94 6.18 -3.97
CA LEU A 13 3.56 6.78 -2.79
C LEU A 13 3.89 5.72 -1.73
N ALA A 14 2.96 4.80 -1.46
CA ALA A 14 3.17 3.71 -0.51
C ALA A 14 4.28 2.76 -0.97
N GLY A 15 4.32 2.39 -2.25
CA GLY A 15 5.38 1.57 -2.84
C GLY A 15 6.75 2.24 -2.72
N GLY A 16 6.84 3.54 -3.03
CA GLY A 16 8.08 4.31 -2.86
C GLY A 16 8.53 4.40 -1.39
N ALA A 17 7.60 4.66 -0.47
CA ALA A 17 7.89 4.69 0.96
C ALA A 17 8.36 3.33 1.50
N ILE A 18 7.74 2.23 1.04
CA ILE A 18 8.14 0.86 1.38
C ILE A 18 9.54 0.56 0.85
N PHE A 19 9.86 0.96 -0.38
CA PHE A 19 11.19 0.76 -0.95
C PHE A 19 12.27 1.47 -0.13
N LEU A 20 12.04 2.74 0.22
CA LEU A 20 12.95 3.50 1.09
C LEU A 20 13.05 2.89 2.50
N ALA A 21 11.95 2.38 3.05
CA ALA A 21 11.94 1.69 4.33
C ALA A 21 12.77 0.40 4.29
N ILE A 22 12.64 -0.41 3.23
CA ILE A 22 13.45 -1.63 3.04
C ILE A 22 14.93 -1.28 2.90
N ASP A 23 15.28 -0.28 2.10
CA ASP A 23 16.67 0.18 1.94
C ASP A 23 17.27 0.66 3.27
N LYS A 24 16.50 1.42 4.05
CA LYS A 24 16.91 1.89 5.39
C LYS A 24 17.05 0.74 6.40
N VAL A 25 16.17 -0.26 6.35
CA VAL A 25 16.23 -1.46 7.19
C VAL A 25 17.45 -2.32 6.82
N GLY A 26 17.79 -2.42 5.54
CA GLY A 26 18.98 -3.11 5.06
C GLY A 26 20.27 -2.52 5.63
N LYS A 27 20.34 -1.17 5.68
CA LYS A 27 21.50 -0.41 6.19
C LYS A 27 21.62 -0.36 7.71
N SER A 28 20.59 -0.77 8.47
CA SER A 28 20.68 -0.75 9.93
C SER A 28 21.44 -1.96 10.47
N GLU A 29 22.07 -1.84 11.64
CA GLU A 29 22.70 -2.97 12.35
C GLU A 29 21.67 -3.85 13.10
N MET A 30 20.41 -3.87 12.63
CA MET A 30 19.38 -4.69 13.26
C MET A 30 19.62 -6.19 13.02
N PRO A 31 19.17 -7.05 13.94
CA PRO A 31 19.22 -8.50 13.78
C PRO A 31 18.55 -8.95 12.49
N GLU A 32 19.14 -9.94 11.81
CA GLU A 32 18.68 -10.50 10.54
C GLU A 32 17.20 -10.91 10.56
N ARG A 33 16.75 -11.42 11.72
CA ARG A 33 15.36 -11.85 11.96
C ARG A 33 14.37 -10.67 11.92
N THR A 34 14.77 -9.54 12.48
CA THR A 34 13.99 -8.30 12.51
C THR A 34 13.92 -7.68 11.12
N LYS A 35 15.03 -7.68 10.37
CA LYS A 35 15.04 -7.23 8.96
C LYS A 35 14.05 -8.02 8.11
N ARG A 36 14.05 -9.36 8.23
CA ARG A 36 13.07 -10.21 7.52
C ARG A 36 11.64 -9.92 7.94
N LEU A 37 11.35 -9.80 9.24
CA LEU A 37 10.01 -9.49 9.74
C LEU A 37 9.49 -8.15 9.20
N ILE A 38 10.32 -7.11 9.20
CA ILE A 38 9.94 -5.80 8.68
C ILE A 38 9.70 -5.87 7.17
N THR A 39 10.55 -6.55 6.40
CA THR A 39 10.34 -6.73 4.96
C THR A 39 9.04 -7.48 4.67
N TYR A 40 8.73 -8.55 5.40
CA TYR A 40 7.46 -9.26 5.24
C TYR A 40 6.27 -8.40 5.66
N ALA A 41 6.38 -7.61 6.72
CA ALA A 41 5.34 -6.67 7.14
C ALA A 41 5.10 -5.58 6.10
N LEU A 42 6.15 -5.03 5.47
CA LEU A 42 6.04 -4.04 4.41
C LEU A 42 5.40 -4.61 3.14
N MET A 43 5.77 -5.83 2.75
CA MET A 43 5.14 -6.53 1.62
C MET A 43 3.68 -6.87 1.91
N GLY A 44 3.37 -7.37 3.11
CA GLY A 44 2.00 -7.63 3.55
C GLY A 44 1.16 -6.34 3.60
N GLY A 45 1.75 -5.24 4.06
CA GLY A 45 1.13 -3.92 4.05
C GLY A 45 0.76 -3.46 2.64
N LEU A 46 1.62 -3.71 1.65
CA LEU A 46 1.34 -3.40 0.24
C LEU A 46 0.13 -4.19 -0.29
N ILE A 47 0.01 -5.47 0.08
CA ILE A 47 -1.14 -6.31 -0.29
C ILE A 47 -2.44 -5.77 0.32
N VAL A 48 -2.43 -5.49 1.62
CA VAL A 48 -3.61 -4.94 2.32
C VAL A 48 -4.01 -3.59 1.74
N LEU A 49 -3.04 -2.74 1.43
CA LEU A 49 -3.28 -1.43 0.83
C LEU A 49 -3.91 -1.56 -0.56
N THR A 50 -3.46 -2.51 -1.37
CA THR A 50 -4.08 -2.84 -2.67
C THR A 50 -5.53 -3.27 -2.51
N ILE A 51 -5.80 -4.19 -1.56
CA ILE A 51 -7.16 -4.64 -1.26
C ILE A 51 -8.04 -3.46 -0.81
N GLY A 52 -7.51 -2.59 0.04
CA GLY A 52 -8.20 -1.38 0.51
C GLY A 52 -8.58 -0.43 -0.62
N ILE A 53 -7.65 -0.17 -1.55
CA ILE A 53 -7.93 0.68 -2.73
C ILE A 53 -9.01 0.05 -3.61
N PHE A 54 -8.95 -1.25 -3.88
CA PHE A 54 -9.97 -1.93 -4.67
C PHE A 54 -11.34 -1.91 -3.98
N HIS A 55 -11.38 -2.13 -2.66
CA HIS A 55 -12.61 -2.10 -1.90
C HIS A 55 -13.22 -0.69 -1.88
N TRP A 56 -12.40 0.33 -1.66
CA TRP A 56 -12.79 1.73 -1.71
C TRP A 56 -13.30 2.13 -3.09
N HIS A 57 -12.56 1.79 -4.15
CA HIS A 57 -12.95 2.10 -5.52
C HIS A 57 -14.28 1.42 -5.88
N ARG A 58 -14.45 0.14 -5.51
CA ARG A 58 -15.72 -0.59 -5.69
C ARG A 58 -16.86 0.06 -4.92
N ALA A 59 -16.65 0.48 -3.68
CA ALA A 59 -17.67 1.12 -2.85
C ALA A 59 -18.10 2.48 -3.43
N VAL A 60 -17.14 3.30 -3.89
CA VAL A 60 -17.44 4.57 -4.55
C VAL A 60 -18.14 4.35 -5.90
N TRP A 61 -17.70 3.37 -6.69
CA TRP A 61 -18.33 3.04 -7.97
C TRP A 61 -19.79 2.59 -7.78
N LEU A 62 -20.05 1.72 -6.79
CA LEU A 62 -21.41 1.33 -6.40
C LEU A 62 -22.24 2.52 -5.91
N ALA A 63 -21.66 3.43 -5.13
CA ALA A 63 -22.37 4.61 -4.64
C ALA A 63 -22.72 5.59 -5.77
N GLU A 64 -21.82 5.79 -6.74
CA GLU A 64 -22.07 6.64 -7.91
C GLU A 64 -23.11 6.01 -8.87
N HIS A 65 -23.11 4.68 -9.04
CA HIS A 65 -24.01 3.99 -9.98
C HIS A 65 -25.34 3.53 -9.37
N ALA A 66 -25.47 3.43 -8.05
CA ALA A 66 -26.75 3.13 -7.38
C ALA A 66 -27.64 4.38 -7.22
N ALA A 67 -27.09 5.57 -7.48
CA ALA A 67 -27.81 6.85 -7.41
C ALA A 67 -28.32 7.34 -8.78
N ALA A 68 -28.15 6.55 -9.85
CA ALA A 68 -28.64 6.79 -11.21
C ALA A 68 -29.75 5.79 -11.58
#